data_AF-A0A2A5LYI3-F1
#
_entry.id   AF-A0A2A5LYI3-F1
#
_cell.length_a   1.000
_cell.length_b   1.000
_cell.length_c   1.000
_cell.angle_alpha   90.00
_cell.angle_beta   90.00
_cell.angle_gamma   90.00
#
_symmetry.space_group_name_H-M   'P 1'
#
loop_
_entity.id
_entity.type
_entity.pdbx_description
1 polymer ?
#
loop_
_entity_poly.entity_id
_entity_poly.type
_entity_poly.pdbx_seq_one_letter_code
_entity_poly.pdbx_strand_id
1 'polypeptide(L)'
;MSISEGAQHYVLMLIPSLLRDIEKLGLRRIIRTSDFSEQEVTALYFKFVSAKRVLPDDPLAIGPADWEHLLHCVRVMSSLVSLATTEDLERAREAAIRRYLPHAKESLNNEYEQMRSEGKVDFRLAGLLRGGHAPENSGQVCLEAIRREREQRVESIKCLSAEHLTDHEAFVVEAARTYVLARIDDAPEDFGILDLVIRLLDLLRLVLVLEARSIGGASAVSSNFTVENIVLGIGNALYRSELGLHLSTLGLARVNNQAP
;
A
#
# COMPACT_ATOMS: atom_id res chain seq x y z
N MET A 1 -10.49 14.69 17.09
CA MET A 1 -9.07 14.74 16.63
C MET A 1 -9.03 15.30 15.22
N SER A 2 -8.11 16.19 14.86
CA SER A 2 -7.97 16.67 13.48
C SER A 2 -7.11 15.68 12.68
N ILE A 3 -7.72 14.94 11.77
CA ILE A 3 -7.03 14.13 10.75
C ILE A 3 -6.46 15.05 9.67
N SER A 4 -5.32 14.66 9.10
CA SER A 4 -4.67 15.35 7.98
C SER A 4 -5.59 15.34 6.75
N GLU A 5 -5.48 16.37 5.93
CA GLU A 5 -6.28 16.51 4.70
C GLU A 5 -6.06 15.28 3.79
N GLY A 6 -4.83 14.81 3.65
CA GLY A 6 -4.53 13.60 2.86
C GLY A 6 -5.20 12.34 3.41
N ALA A 7 -5.30 12.19 4.73
CA ALA A 7 -6.03 11.09 5.35
C ALA A 7 -7.54 11.21 5.10
N GLN A 8 -8.09 12.42 5.04
CA GLN A 8 -9.50 12.66 4.71
C GLN A 8 -9.82 12.23 3.26
N HIS A 9 -9.03 12.67 2.28
CA HIS A 9 -9.19 12.24 0.88
C HIS A 9 -9.04 10.72 0.74
N TYR A 10 -8.07 10.13 1.45
CA TYR A 10 -7.89 8.68 1.45
C TYR A 10 -9.08 7.91 2.03
N VAL A 11 -9.69 8.39 3.12
CA VAL A 11 -10.88 7.75 3.71
C VAL A 11 -12.04 7.72 2.72
N LEU A 12 -12.28 8.81 1.99
CA LEU A 12 -13.34 8.88 0.99
C LEU A 12 -13.13 7.90 -0.16
N MET A 13 -11.88 7.64 -0.55
CA MET A 13 -11.53 6.56 -1.49
C MET A 13 -11.66 5.15 -0.88
N LEU A 14 -11.34 5.01 0.40
CA LEU A 14 -11.33 3.70 1.07
C LEU A 14 -12.74 3.13 1.27
N ILE A 15 -13.73 3.97 1.57
CA ILE A 15 -15.13 3.58 1.76
C ILE A 15 -15.71 2.78 0.58
N PRO A 16 -15.70 3.28 -0.68
CA PRO A 16 -16.20 2.52 -1.82
C PRO A 16 -15.39 1.25 -2.08
N SER A 17 -14.10 1.25 -1.78
CA SER A 17 -13.24 0.07 -1.95
C SER A 17 -13.59 -1.05 -0.97
N LEU A 18 -13.72 -0.73 0.32
CA LEU A 18 -14.11 -1.70 1.36
C LEU A 18 -15.46 -2.35 1.08
N LEU A 19 -16.43 -1.60 0.55
CA LEU A 19 -17.71 -2.17 0.16
C LEU A 19 -17.56 -3.21 -0.95
N ARG A 20 -16.79 -2.91 -2.00
CA ARG A 20 -16.52 -3.87 -3.09
C ARG A 20 -15.77 -5.10 -2.59
N ASP A 21 -14.84 -4.93 -1.65
CA ASP A 21 -14.10 -6.06 -1.06
C ASP A 21 -15.02 -6.98 -0.25
N ILE A 22 -15.95 -6.41 0.51
CA ILE A 22 -16.96 -7.18 1.25
C ILE A 22 -17.90 -7.92 0.30
N GLU A 23 -18.34 -7.28 -0.77
CA GLU A 23 -19.16 -7.91 -1.81
C GLU A 23 -18.42 -9.07 -2.49
N LYS A 24 -17.12 -8.91 -2.80
CA LYS A 24 -16.28 -9.95 -3.40
C LYS A 24 -16.00 -11.12 -2.47
N LEU A 25 -15.67 -10.85 -1.20
CA LEU A 25 -15.40 -11.89 -0.20
C LEU A 25 -16.69 -12.63 0.18
N GLY A 26 -17.81 -11.93 0.12
CA GLY A 26 -19.11 -12.39 0.55
C GLY A 26 -19.28 -12.29 2.06
N LEU A 27 -20.43 -11.75 2.50
CA LEU A 27 -20.78 -11.58 3.92
C LEU A 27 -20.65 -12.90 4.72
N ARG A 28 -20.97 -14.04 4.11
CA ARG A 28 -20.85 -15.37 4.73
C ARG A 28 -19.42 -15.72 5.15
N ARG A 29 -18.43 -15.40 4.32
CA ARG A 29 -17.02 -15.66 4.62
C ARG A 29 -16.57 -14.81 5.79
N ILE A 30 -16.94 -13.52 5.77
CA ILE A 30 -16.62 -12.55 6.82
C ILE A 30 -17.22 -12.98 8.16
N ILE A 31 -18.50 -13.33 8.19
CA ILE A 31 -19.18 -13.82 9.40
C ILE A 31 -18.47 -15.06 9.97
N ARG A 32 -18.05 -16.00 9.12
CA ARG A 32 -17.37 -17.23 9.57
C ARG A 32 -16.00 -16.97 10.20
N THR A 33 -15.29 -15.94 9.74
CA THR A 33 -13.94 -15.59 10.20
C THR A 33 -13.93 -14.51 11.28
N SER A 34 -15.08 -13.92 11.58
CA SER A 34 -15.24 -12.84 12.53
C SER A 34 -15.96 -13.31 13.79
N ASP A 35 -15.66 -12.70 14.93
CA ASP A 35 -16.40 -12.96 16.19
C ASP A 35 -17.77 -12.27 16.27
N PHE A 36 -18.20 -11.61 15.19
CA PHE A 36 -19.47 -10.88 15.13
C PHE A 36 -20.65 -11.77 14.71
N SER A 37 -21.82 -11.47 15.25
CA SER A 37 -23.06 -12.10 14.80
C SER A 37 -23.46 -11.64 13.39
N GLU A 38 -24.22 -12.48 12.69
CA GLU A 38 -24.75 -12.15 11.36
C GLU A 38 -25.55 -10.84 11.34
N GLN A 39 -26.32 -10.57 12.40
CA GLN A 39 -27.10 -9.35 12.53
C GLN A 39 -26.21 -8.11 12.69
N GLU A 40 -25.13 -8.20 13.46
CA GLU A 40 -24.18 -7.10 13.64
C GLU A 40 -23.42 -6.78 12.35
N VAL A 41 -22.90 -7.80 11.65
CA VAL A 41 -22.20 -7.61 10.37
C VAL A 41 -23.12 -7.00 9.33
N THR A 42 -24.36 -7.46 9.25
CA THR A 42 -25.36 -6.96 8.30
C THR A 42 -25.76 -5.52 8.63
N ALA A 43 -25.99 -5.20 9.91
CA ALA A 43 -26.31 -3.84 10.34
C ALA A 43 -25.16 -2.86 10.08
N LEU A 44 -23.92 -3.27 10.33
CA LEU A 44 -22.72 -2.47 10.03
C LEU A 44 -22.57 -2.23 8.53
N TYR A 45 -22.76 -3.27 7.71
CA TYR A 45 -22.74 -3.14 6.25
C TYR A 45 -23.76 -2.11 5.76
N PHE A 46 -25.02 -2.21 6.18
CA PHE A 46 -26.05 -1.26 5.76
C PHE A 46 -25.81 0.15 6.28
N LYS A 47 -25.31 0.32 7.52
CA LYS A 47 -24.88 1.63 8.03
C LYS A 47 -23.80 2.25 7.15
N PHE A 48 -22.82 1.44 6.72
CA PHE A 48 -21.72 1.90 5.88
C PHE A 48 -22.18 2.26 4.46
N VAL A 49 -23.08 1.47 3.88
CA VAL A 49 -23.72 1.77 2.58
C VAL A 49 -24.54 3.06 2.66
N SER A 50 -25.31 3.26 3.73
CA SER A 50 -26.09 4.48 3.94
C SER A 50 -25.19 5.70 4.14
N ALA A 51 -24.10 5.57 4.90
CA ALA A 51 -23.13 6.64 5.09
C ALA A 51 -22.52 7.08 3.75
N LYS A 52 -22.09 6.13 2.91
CA LYS A 52 -21.55 6.42 1.57
C LYS A 52 -22.51 7.23 0.70
N ARG A 53 -23.82 7.00 0.78
CA ARG A 53 -24.82 7.69 -0.07
C ARG A 53 -25.04 9.16 0.29
N VAL A 54 -24.75 9.53 1.53
CA VAL A 54 -25.05 10.86 2.08
C VAL A 54 -23.77 11.69 2.25
N LEU A 55 -22.61 11.06 2.10
CA LEU A 55 -21.31 11.71 2.19
C LEU A 55 -21.09 12.72 1.06
N PRO A 56 -20.71 13.98 1.39
CA PRO A 56 -20.19 14.92 0.40
C PRO A 56 -18.86 14.42 -0.20
N ASP A 57 -18.61 14.79 -1.46
CA ASP A 57 -17.33 14.53 -2.11
C ASP A 57 -16.22 15.46 -1.56
N ASP A 58 -16.55 16.68 -1.14
CA ASP A 58 -15.59 17.60 -0.52
C ASP A 58 -15.35 17.23 0.97
N PRO A 59 -14.10 16.89 1.37
CA PRO A 59 -13.80 16.57 2.76
C PRO A 59 -14.07 17.70 3.75
N LEU A 60 -13.96 18.97 3.30
CA LEU A 60 -14.14 20.15 4.15
C LEU A 60 -15.62 20.39 4.50
N ALA A 61 -16.54 19.81 3.74
CA ALA A 61 -17.97 19.88 3.99
C ALA A 61 -18.44 18.93 5.12
N ILE A 62 -17.58 18.02 5.58
CA ILE A 62 -17.92 17.02 6.60
C ILE A 62 -17.63 17.56 8.00
N GLY A 63 -18.63 17.53 8.87
CA GLY A 63 -18.50 17.97 10.25
C GLY A 63 -17.54 17.08 11.06
N PRO A 64 -16.88 17.63 12.10
CA PRO A 64 -15.92 16.86 12.90
C PRO A 64 -16.55 15.67 13.64
N ALA A 65 -17.83 15.77 14.05
CA ALA A 65 -18.54 14.66 14.68
C ALA A 65 -18.84 13.52 13.70
N ASP A 66 -19.17 13.85 12.45
CA ASP A 66 -19.40 12.87 11.40
C ASP A 66 -18.10 12.15 11.03
N TRP A 67 -16.98 12.86 11.01
CA TRP A 67 -15.65 12.27 10.84
C TRP A 67 -15.32 11.21 11.88
N GLU A 68 -15.60 11.45 13.17
CA GLU A 68 -15.35 10.47 14.22
C GLU A 68 -16.18 9.18 14.01
N HIS A 69 -17.44 9.33 13.61
CA HIS A 69 -18.29 8.19 13.30
C HIS A 69 -17.82 7.43 12.05
N LEU A 70 -17.44 8.14 10.99
CA LEU A 70 -16.92 7.55 9.76
C LEU A 70 -15.63 6.78 9.99
N LEU A 71 -14.68 7.37 10.73
CA LEU A 71 -13.43 6.71 11.08
C LEU A 71 -13.66 5.44 11.89
N HIS A 72 -14.60 5.46 12.84
CA HIS A 72 -14.97 4.26 13.56
C HIS A 72 -15.51 3.16 12.62
N CYS A 73 -16.44 3.51 11.73
CA CYS A 73 -16.99 2.57 10.77
C CYS A 73 -15.91 2.00 9.82
N VAL A 74 -15.02 2.85 9.30
CA VAL A 74 -13.91 2.44 8.43
C VAL A 74 -12.97 1.49 9.17
N ARG A 75 -12.59 1.78 10.43
CA ARG A 75 -11.75 0.89 11.24
C ARG A 75 -12.35 -0.49 11.43
N VAL A 76 -13.64 -0.55 11.77
CA VAL A 76 -14.37 -1.81 11.96
C VAL A 76 -14.41 -2.58 10.64
N MET A 77 -14.79 -1.93 9.54
CA MET A 77 -14.92 -2.56 8.23
C MET A 77 -13.57 -3.05 7.68
N SER A 78 -12.52 -2.24 7.78
CA SER A 78 -11.16 -2.64 7.40
C SER A 78 -10.67 -3.85 8.20
N SER A 79 -11.03 -3.95 9.48
CA SER A 79 -10.64 -5.07 10.33
C SER A 79 -11.37 -6.35 9.93
N LEU A 80 -12.67 -6.27 9.63
CA LEU A 80 -13.44 -7.41 9.11
C LEU A 80 -12.88 -7.95 7.79
N VAL A 81 -12.59 -7.05 6.84
CA VAL A 81 -11.98 -7.44 5.54
C VAL A 81 -10.61 -8.06 5.76
N SER A 82 -9.80 -7.48 6.65
CA SER A 82 -8.47 -7.99 6.95
C SER A 82 -8.51 -9.39 7.55
N LEU A 83 -9.39 -9.65 8.52
CA LEU A 83 -9.57 -10.97 9.13
C LEU A 83 -9.95 -12.03 8.11
N ALA A 84 -10.79 -11.68 7.14
CA ALA A 84 -11.19 -12.60 6.08
C ALA A 84 -10.10 -12.90 5.05
N THR A 85 -9.03 -12.08 4.99
CA THR A 85 -7.98 -12.10 3.95
C THR A 85 -6.57 -12.43 4.47
N THR A 86 -6.38 -12.58 5.78
CA THR A 86 -5.06 -12.83 6.40
C THR A 86 -4.29 -13.99 5.76
N GLU A 87 -4.92 -15.15 5.63
CA GLU A 87 -4.27 -16.34 5.05
C GLU A 87 -3.90 -16.16 3.56
N ASP A 88 -4.70 -15.40 2.81
CA ASP A 88 -4.43 -15.11 1.40
C ASP A 88 -3.23 -14.15 1.27
N LEU A 89 -3.11 -13.19 2.19
CA LEU A 89 -1.98 -12.24 2.25
C LEU A 89 -0.67 -12.94 2.60
N GLU A 90 -0.67 -13.87 3.55
CA GLU A 90 0.53 -14.63 3.92
C GLU A 90 1.04 -15.48 2.75
N ARG A 91 0.13 -16.18 2.06
CA ARG A 91 0.47 -16.96 0.86
C ARG A 91 1.02 -16.08 -0.26
N ALA A 92 0.43 -14.91 -0.50
CA ALA A 92 0.91 -13.97 -1.51
C ALA A 92 2.32 -13.43 -1.19
N ARG A 93 2.58 -13.13 0.08
CA ARG A 93 3.89 -12.69 0.57
C ARG A 93 4.97 -13.73 0.31
N GLU A 94 4.73 -14.99 0.68
CA GLU A 94 5.69 -16.07 0.47
C GLU A 94 6.01 -16.28 -1.02
N ALA A 95 4.98 -16.25 -1.87
CA ALA A 95 5.15 -16.37 -3.31
C ALA A 95 6.00 -15.22 -3.89
N ALA A 96 5.78 -13.98 -3.43
CA ALA A 96 6.56 -12.83 -3.85
C ALA A 96 8.04 -12.96 -3.46
N ILE A 97 8.34 -13.33 -2.21
CA ILE A 97 9.72 -13.49 -1.73
C ILE A 97 10.49 -14.50 -2.60
N ARG A 98 9.87 -15.66 -2.89
CA ARG A 98 10.50 -16.70 -3.72
C ARG A 98 10.82 -16.21 -5.14
N ARG A 99 10.00 -15.31 -5.69
CA ARG A 99 10.17 -14.77 -7.05
C ARG A 99 11.23 -13.67 -7.13
N TYR A 100 11.33 -12.79 -6.14
CA TYR A 100 12.19 -11.60 -6.23
C TYR A 100 13.66 -11.86 -5.91
N LEU A 101 13.95 -12.85 -5.06
CA LEU A 101 15.32 -13.12 -4.59
C LEU A 101 16.30 -13.49 -5.73
N PRO A 102 15.93 -14.32 -6.73
CA PRO A 102 16.79 -14.58 -7.89
C PRO A 102 17.08 -13.33 -8.73
N HIS A 103 16.05 -12.52 -9.00
CA HIS A 103 16.18 -11.32 -9.83
C HIS A 103 17.09 -10.25 -9.20
N ALA A 104 17.01 -10.07 -7.88
CA ALA A 104 17.87 -9.11 -7.17
C ALA A 104 19.36 -9.45 -7.32
N LYS A 105 19.71 -10.75 -7.27
CA LYS A 105 21.08 -11.23 -7.47
C LYS A 105 21.58 -10.99 -8.89
N GLU A 106 20.74 -11.32 -9.87
CA GLU A 106 21.08 -11.15 -11.29
C GLU A 106 21.30 -9.67 -11.65
N SER A 107 20.44 -8.78 -11.17
CA SER A 107 20.55 -7.33 -11.39
C SER A 107 21.88 -6.77 -10.88
N LEU A 108 22.27 -7.11 -9.64
CA LEU A 108 23.53 -6.64 -9.07
C LEU A 108 24.76 -7.18 -9.79
N ASN A 109 24.70 -8.44 -10.24
CA ASN A 109 25.80 -9.05 -10.97
C ASN A 109 26.03 -8.38 -12.33
N ASN A 110 24.94 -8.09 -13.06
CA ASN A 110 25.01 -7.40 -14.36
C ASN A 110 25.61 -6.00 -14.22
N GLU A 111 25.20 -5.25 -13.19
CA GLU A 111 25.71 -3.90 -12.95
C GLU A 111 27.16 -3.89 -12.45
N TYR A 112 27.59 -4.89 -11.65
CA TYR A 112 28.99 -5.07 -11.30
C TYR A 112 29.87 -5.32 -12.53
N GLU A 113 29.45 -6.20 -13.44
CA GLU A 113 30.20 -6.47 -14.66
C GLU A 113 30.23 -5.24 -15.59
N GLN A 114 29.15 -4.46 -15.66
CA GLN A 114 29.14 -3.19 -16.38
C GLN A 114 30.14 -2.19 -15.78
N MET A 115 30.07 -1.95 -14.46
CA MET A 115 30.99 -1.06 -13.75
C MET A 115 32.45 -1.49 -13.86
N ARG A 116 32.70 -2.81 -13.85
CA ARG A 116 34.03 -3.39 -14.10
C ARG A 116 34.51 -3.12 -15.51
N SER A 117 33.65 -3.26 -16.51
CA SER A 117 34.00 -2.97 -17.92
C SER A 117 34.31 -1.49 -18.16
N GLU A 118 33.68 -0.59 -17.41
CA GLU A 118 33.89 0.86 -17.45
C GLU A 118 35.07 1.32 -16.56
N GLY A 119 35.73 0.41 -15.85
CA GLY A 119 36.86 0.72 -14.95
C GLY A 119 36.48 1.44 -13.65
N LYS A 120 35.18 1.51 -13.31
CA LYS A 120 34.64 2.16 -12.11
C LYS A 120 34.13 1.11 -11.13
N VAL A 121 35.03 0.39 -10.47
CA VAL A 121 34.62 -0.66 -9.51
C VAL A 121 34.38 -0.07 -8.13
N ASP A 122 33.15 -0.17 -7.64
CA ASP A 122 32.81 0.10 -6.24
C ASP A 122 33.28 -1.06 -5.34
N PHE A 123 34.15 -0.75 -4.37
CA PHE A 123 34.70 -1.73 -3.43
C PHE A 123 33.64 -2.38 -2.54
N ARG A 124 32.53 -1.68 -2.24
CA ARG A 124 31.41 -2.22 -1.45
C ARG A 124 30.67 -3.30 -2.25
N LEU A 125 30.36 -3.02 -3.51
CA LEU A 125 29.74 -3.98 -4.44
C LEU A 125 30.65 -5.20 -4.69
N ALA A 126 31.95 -4.95 -4.88
CA ALA A 126 32.95 -6.01 -5.08
C ALA A 126 33.10 -6.92 -3.85
N GLY A 127 33.02 -6.36 -2.64
CA GLY A 127 33.05 -7.12 -1.39
C GLY A 127 31.84 -8.05 -1.24
N LEU A 128 30.63 -7.55 -1.53
CA LEU A 128 29.38 -8.30 -1.42
C LEU A 128 29.31 -9.50 -2.38
N LEU A 129 29.82 -9.33 -3.61
CA LEU A 129 29.82 -10.40 -4.62
C LEU A 129 30.90 -11.45 -4.35
N ARG A 130 32.05 -11.05 -3.79
CA ARG A 130 33.14 -11.98 -3.42
C ARG A 130 32.84 -12.82 -2.19
N GLY A 131 31.97 -12.34 -1.30
CA GLY A 131 31.61 -13.05 -0.07
C GLY A 131 30.81 -14.35 -0.26
N GLY A 132 30.36 -14.67 -1.47
CA GLY A 132 29.72 -15.95 -1.80
C GLY A 132 28.35 -16.19 -1.14
N HIS A 133 27.81 -17.40 -1.31
CA HIS A 133 26.44 -17.82 -0.90
C HIS A 133 26.19 -17.93 0.61
N ALA A 134 26.99 -17.28 1.45
CA ALA A 134 26.72 -17.22 2.88
C ALA A 134 25.35 -16.55 3.13
N PRO A 135 24.50 -17.08 4.03
CA PRO A 135 23.18 -16.51 4.31
C PRO A 135 23.27 -15.05 4.79
N GLU A 136 24.35 -14.67 5.48
CA GLU A 136 24.61 -13.30 5.94
C GLU A 136 24.83 -12.30 4.78
N ASN A 137 25.44 -12.72 3.67
CA ASN A 137 25.63 -11.86 2.49
C ASN A 137 24.34 -11.66 1.68
N SER A 138 23.39 -12.60 1.76
CA SER A 138 22.14 -12.51 1.00
C SER A 138 21.29 -11.30 1.40
N GLY A 139 21.30 -10.94 2.68
CA GLY A 139 20.61 -9.74 3.19
C GLY A 139 21.27 -8.46 2.69
N GLN A 140 22.59 -8.36 2.77
CA GLN A 140 23.32 -7.16 2.34
C GLN A 140 23.21 -6.92 0.83
N VAL A 141 23.23 -7.98 0.02
CA VAL A 141 22.95 -7.92 -1.42
C VAL A 141 21.55 -7.36 -1.70
N CYS A 142 20.52 -7.82 -0.98
CA CYS A 142 19.18 -7.26 -1.15
C CYS A 142 19.08 -5.77 -0.77
N LEU A 143 19.73 -5.36 0.32
CA LEU A 143 19.72 -3.97 0.78
C LEU A 143 20.40 -3.03 -0.22
N GLU A 144 21.54 -3.41 -0.79
CA GLU A 144 22.19 -2.61 -1.84
C GLU A 144 21.36 -2.50 -3.12
N ALA A 145 20.71 -3.58 -3.55
CA ALA A 145 19.81 -3.53 -4.69
C ALA A 145 18.66 -2.53 -4.46
N ILE A 146 18.08 -2.55 -3.26
CA ILE A 146 17.00 -1.64 -2.86
C ILE A 146 17.48 -0.19 -2.86
N ARG A 147 18.66 0.08 -2.29
CA ARG A 147 19.25 1.41 -2.26
C ARG A 147 19.46 1.97 -3.68
N ARG A 148 20.02 1.17 -4.59
CA ARG A 148 20.23 1.61 -5.99
C ARG A 148 18.93 1.85 -6.73
N GLU A 149 17.98 0.96 -6.55
CA GLU A 149 16.66 1.06 -7.17
C GLU A 149 15.91 2.30 -6.68
N ARG A 150 16.11 2.70 -5.41
CA ARG A 150 15.64 3.97 -4.85
C ARG A 150 16.25 5.16 -5.60
N GLU A 151 17.58 5.22 -5.71
CA GLU A 151 18.29 6.30 -6.40
C GLU A 151 17.82 6.47 -7.85
N GLN A 152 17.62 5.37 -8.59
CA GLN A 152 17.14 5.39 -9.97
C GLN A 152 15.69 5.88 -10.12
N ARG A 153 14.79 5.52 -9.19
CA ARG A 153 13.36 5.84 -9.30
C ARG A 153 12.97 7.21 -8.81
N VAL A 154 13.77 7.85 -7.96
CA VAL A 154 13.45 9.19 -7.46
C VAL A 154 13.35 10.20 -8.61
N GLU A 155 14.22 10.07 -9.62
CA GLU A 155 14.18 10.93 -10.79
C GLU A 155 12.92 10.70 -11.64
N SER A 156 12.40 9.46 -11.70
CA SER A 156 11.16 9.18 -12.44
C SER A 156 9.92 9.72 -11.73
N ILE A 157 9.93 9.79 -10.40
CA ILE A 157 8.83 10.32 -9.57
C ILE A 157 8.67 11.83 -9.72
N LYS A 158 9.78 12.57 -9.90
CA LYS A 158 9.73 14.03 -10.10
C LYS A 158 8.88 14.44 -11.31
N CYS A 159 8.75 13.57 -12.32
CA CYS A 159 8.03 13.85 -13.56
C CYS A 159 6.65 13.18 -13.64
N LEU A 160 6.11 12.66 -12.52
CA LEU A 160 4.77 12.08 -12.50
C LEU A 160 3.71 13.16 -12.74
N SER A 161 2.80 12.94 -13.70
CA SER A 161 1.66 13.81 -13.97
C SER A 161 0.39 13.26 -13.29
N ALA A 162 -0.40 14.17 -12.71
CA ALA A 162 -1.68 13.87 -12.05
C ALA A 162 -2.90 14.10 -12.95
N GLU A 163 -2.73 14.44 -14.23
CA GLU A 163 -3.81 14.89 -15.13
C GLU A 163 -4.96 13.90 -15.35
N HIS A 164 -4.73 12.60 -15.15
CA HIS A 164 -5.72 11.54 -15.39
C HIS A 164 -6.31 10.97 -14.08
N LEU A 165 -5.97 11.58 -12.94
CA LEU A 165 -6.42 11.14 -11.62
C LEU A 165 -7.67 11.93 -11.20
N THR A 166 -8.52 11.30 -10.40
CA THR A 166 -9.58 12.02 -9.68
C THR A 166 -8.98 12.98 -8.64
N ASP A 167 -9.76 13.97 -8.18
CA ASP A 167 -9.30 14.96 -7.20
C ASP A 167 -8.72 14.32 -5.92
N HIS A 168 -9.37 13.26 -5.42
CA HIS A 168 -8.87 12.51 -4.27
C HIS A 168 -7.58 11.73 -4.57
N GLU A 169 -7.51 11.10 -5.75
CA GLU A 169 -6.31 10.35 -6.14
C GLU A 169 -5.12 11.26 -6.34
N ALA A 170 -5.32 12.40 -7.02
CA ALA A 170 -4.30 13.42 -7.24
C ALA A 170 -3.75 13.94 -5.90
N PHE A 171 -4.63 14.22 -4.93
CA PHE A 171 -4.22 14.71 -3.61
C PHE A 171 -3.33 13.69 -2.89
N VAL A 172 -3.73 12.42 -2.86
CA VAL A 172 -2.94 11.36 -2.21
C VAL A 172 -1.58 11.16 -2.89
N VAL A 173 -1.54 11.23 -4.22
CA VAL A 173 -0.33 11.08 -5.02
C VAL A 173 0.64 12.25 -4.83
N GLU A 174 0.15 13.50 -4.81
CA GLU A 174 1.01 14.67 -4.55
C GLU A 174 1.52 14.71 -3.11
N ALA A 175 0.70 14.30 -2.13
CA ALA A 175 1.14 14.14 -0.75
C ALA A 175 2.25 13.07 -0.65
N ALA A 176 2.13 11.96 -1.37
CA ALA A 176 3.15 10.92 -1.44
C ALA A 176 4.44 11.40 -2.10
N ARG A 177 4.35 12.17 -3.18
CA ARG A 177 5.50 12.77 -3.86
C ARG A 177 6.24 13.74 -2.93
N THR A 178 5.51 14.59 -2.21
CA THR A 178 6.08 15.52 -1.23
C THR A 178 6.75 14.76 -0.09
N TYR A 179 6.13 13.68 0.40
CA TYR A 179 6.72 12.79 1.41
C TYR A 179 8.05 12.19 0.94
N VAL A 180 8.13 11.71 -0.31
CA VAL A 180 9.35 11.12 -0.87
C VAL A 180 10.45 12.16 -0.98
N LEU A 181 10.15 13.32 -1.56
CA LEU A 181 11.14 14.38 -1.77
C LEU A 181 11.68 14.95 -0.45
N ALA A 182 10.86 15.02 0.60
CA ALA A 182 11.28 15.51 1.91
C ALA A 182 12.15 14.50 2.70
N ARG A 183 12.09 13.21 2.36
CA ARG A 183 12.75 12.13 3.11
C ARG A 183 13.88 11.45 2.36
N ILE A 184 14.16 11.86 1.12
CA ILE A 184 15.17 11.18 0.30
C ILE A 184 16.60 11.41 0.80
N ASP A 185 16.86 12.60 1.35
CA ASP A 185 18.19 12.97 1.84
C ASP A 185 18.55 12.24 3.15
N ASP A 186 17.54 11.87 3.95
CA ASP A 186 17.66 11.11 5.20
C ASP A 186 17.09 9.68 5.06
N ALA A 187 17.22 9.08 3.88
CA ALA A 187 16.60 7.80 3.59
C ALA A 187 17.21 6.65 4.42
N PRO A 188 16.40 5.79 5.06
CA PRO A 188 16.91 4.67 5.86
C PRO A 188 17.72 3.68 5.03
N GLU A 189 18.70 3.02 5.65
CA GLU A 189 19.51 1.98 4.98
C GLU A 189 18.67 0.73 4.64
N ASP A 190 17.67 0.43 5.47
CA ASP A 190 16.75 -0.69 5.28
C ASP A 190 15.53 -0.32 4.44
N PHE A 191 14.90 -1.35 3.86
CA PHE A 191 13.63 -1.21 3.15
C PHE A 191 12.53 -0.72 4.10
N GLY A 192 11.98 0.45 3.81
CA GLY A 192 10.96 1.09 4.64
C GLY A 192 9.71 1.51 3.88
N ILE A 193 8.85 2.26 4.58
CA ILE A 193 7.67 2.90 4.00
C ILE A 193 8.06 3.78 2.80
N LEU A 194 9.23 4.45 2.87
CA LEU A 194 9.75 5.26 1.78
C LEU A 194 9.92 4.46 0.48
N ASP A 195 10.58 3.31 0.53
CA ASP A 195 10.79 2.46 -0.64
C ASP A 195 9.50 1.88 -1.19
N LEU A 196 8.56 1.53 -0.30
CA LEU A 196 7.24 1.08 -0.70
C LEU A 196 6.48 2.17 -1.47
N VAL A 197 6.48 3.40 -0.95
CA VAL A 197 5.83 4.55 -1.61
C VAL A 197 6.50 4.85 -2.95
N ILE A 198 7.82 4.82 -3.03
CA ILE A 198 8.58 5.01 -4.29
C ILE A 198 8.18 3.94 -5.32
N ARG A 199 8.11 2.68 -4.92
CA ARG A 199 7.69 1.57 -5.79
C ARG A 199 6.26 1.74 -6.30
N LEU A 200 5.34 2.15 -5.42
CA LEU A 200 3.95 2.35 -5.79
C LEU A 200 3.78 3.55 -6.74
N LEU A 201 4.53 4.63 -6.55
CA LEU A 201 4.53 5.78 -7.46
C LEU A 201 5.12 5.42 -8.83
N ASP A 202 6.21 4.66 -8.88
CA ASP A 202 6.78 4.20 -10.15
C ASP A 202 5.83 3.21 -10.87
N LEU A 203 5.18 2.32 -10.12
CA LEU A 203 4.15 1.43 -10.65
C LEU A 203 2.96 2.22 -11.20
N LEU A 204 2.48 3.24 -10.48
CA LEU A 204 1.42 4.13 -10.93
C LEU A 204 1.80 4.81 -12.25
N ARG A 205 3.02 5.33 -12.34
CA ARG A 205 3.55 5.94 -13.57
C ARG A 205 3.49 4.97 -14.75
N LEU A 206 3.94 3.74 -14.55
CA LEU A 206 3.94 2.71 -15.59
C LEU A 206 2.51 2.37 -16.04
N VAL A 207 1.59 2.22 -15.09
CA VAL A 207 0.17 1.94 -15.40
C VAL A 207 -0.46 3.09 -16.15
N LEU A 208 -0.26 4.34 -15.73
CA LEU A 208 -0.78 5.52 -16.45
C LEU A 208 -0.25 5.61 -17.89
N VAL A 209 1.04 5.31 -18.11
CA VAL A 209 1.61 5.27 -19.47
C VAL A 209 1.01 4.14 -20.31
N LEU A 210 0.76 2.97 -19.72
CA LEU A 210 0.17 1.83 -20.41
C LEU A 210 -1.30 2.07 -20.75
N GLU A 211 -2.07 2.68 -19.84
CA GLU A 211 -3.46 3.06 -20.07
C GLU A 211 -3.58 4.14 -21.15
N ALA A 212 -2.74 5.18 -21.11
CA ALA A 212 -2.70 6.21 -22.15
C ALA A 212 -2.31 5.67 -23.54
N ARG A 213 -1.54 4.58 -23.60
CA ARG A 213 -1.13 3.91 -24.85
C ARG A 213 -2.11 2.83 -25.33
N SER A 214 -3.07 2.43 -24.50
CA SER A 214 -4.09 1.45 -24.88
C SER A 214 -5.18 2.11 -25.73
N ILE A 215 -4.88 2.29 -27.02
CA ILE A 215 -5.89 2.64 -28.02
C ILE A 215 -6.66 1.35 -28.36
N GLY A 216 -7.80 1.11 -27.70
CA GLY A 216 -8.70 0.00 -28.06
C GLY A 216 -9.27 -0.86 -26.93
N GLY A 217 -9.16 -0.44 -25.66
CA GLY A 217 -9.95 -1.03 -24.57
C GLY A 217 -9.50 -2.41 -24.06
N ALA A 218 -8.45 -3.00 -24.64
CA ALA A 218 -7.75 -4.13 -24.04
C ALA A 218 -6.64 -3.60 -23.14
N SER A 219 -6.91 -3.46 -21.85
CA SER A 219 -5.86 -3.14 -20.88
C SER A 219 -4.86 -4.30 -20.84
N ALA A 220 -3.60 -4.04 -21.21
CA ALA A 220 -2.50 -5.00 -21.09
C ALA A 220 -2.09 -5.24 -19.62
N VAL A 221 -2.74 -4.56 -18.69
CA VAL A 221 -2.50 -4.60 -17.26
C VAL A 221 -3.48 -5.58 -16.62
N SER A 222 -2.97 -6.51 -15.80
CA SER A 222 -3.82 -7.45 -15.05
C SER A 222 -4.87 -6.68 -14.24
N SER A 223 -6.10 -7.23 -14.15
CA SER A 223 -7.24 -6.63 -13.44
C SER A 223 -6.98 -6.24 -11.97
N ASN A 224 -5.88 -6.71 -11.39
CA ASN A 224 -5.48 -6.39 -10.03
C ASN A 224 -4.67 -5.07 -9.92
N PHE A 225 -4.09 -4.58 -11.01
CA PHE A 225 -3.25 -3.38 -11.06
C PHE A 225 -4.00 -2.21 -11.69
N THR A 226 -5.02 -1.71 -11.00
CA THR A 226 -5.72 -0.48 -11.38
C THR A 226 -5.09 0.73 -10.70
N VAL A 227 -5.23 1.91 -11.32
CA VAL A 227 -4.83 3.21 -10.73
C VAL A 227 -5.36 3.35 -9.31
N GLU A 228 -6.66 3.12 -9.12
CA GLU A 228 -7.34 3.22 -7.82
C GLU A 228 -6.69 2.31 -6.76
N ASN A 229 -6.38 1.05 -7.08
CA ASN A 229 -5.76 0.13 -6.13
C ASN A 229 -4.34 0.56 -5.72
N ILE A 230 -3.58 1.12 -6.68
CA ILE A 230 -2.23 1.59 -6.42
C ILE A 230 -2.28 2.82 -5.51
N VAL A 231 -3.18 3.77 -5.78
CA VAL A 231 -3.36 4.96 -4.94
C VAL A 231 -3.89 4.60 -3.56
N LEU A 232 -4.80 3.63 -3.43
CA LEU A 232 -5.21 3.08 -2.13
C LEU A 232 -4.04 2.44 -1.38
N GLY A 233 -3.13 1.77 -2.10
CA GLY A 233 -1.89 1.24 -1.55
C GLY A 233 -0.97 2.34 -1.02
N ILE A 234 -0.84 3.46 -1.75
CA ILE A 234 -0.08 4.64 -1.33
C ILE A 234 -0.70 5.25 -0.07
N GLY A 235 -2.01 5.47 -0.06
CA GLY A 235 -2.72 6.00 1.10
C GLY A 235 -2.62 5.10 2.32
N ASN A 236 -2.68 3.78 2.14
CA ASN A 236 -2.44 2.83 3.23
C ASN A 236 -0.98 2.87 3.73
N ALA A 237 0.00 3.13 2.88
CA ALA A 237 1.39 3.27 3.33
C ALA A 237 1.59 4.54 4.18
N LEU A 238 0.90 5.64 3.83
CA LEU A 238 1.09 6.95 4.47
C LEU A 238 0.19 7.17 5.70
N TYR A 239 -1.09 6.81 5.63
CA TYR A 239 -2.10 7.24 6.59
C TYR A 239 -2.62 6.13 7.51
N ARG A 240 -2.18 4.88 7.32
CA ARG A 240 -2.70 3.74 8.11
C ARG A 240 -2.50 3.91 9.62
N SER A 241 -1.34 4.43 10.03
CA SER A 241 -1.03 4.71 11.44
C SER A 241 -1.88 5.83 12.01
N GLU A 242 -1.99 6.94 11.26
CA GLU A 242 -2.82 8.09 11.61
C GLU A 242 -4.29 7.68 11.80
N LEU A 243 -4.79 6.84 10.90
CA LEU A 243 -6.17 6.35 10.92
C LEU A 243 -6.40 5.22 11.92
N GLY A 244 -5.37 4.69 12.58
CA GLY A 244 -5.50 3.59 13.54
C GLY A 244 -5.98 2.28 12.91
N LEU A 245 -5.61 2.02 11.65
CA LEU A 245 -6.01 0.84 10.88
C LEU A 245 -5.08 -0.37 11.14
N HIS A 246 -4.50 -0.45 12.33
CA HIS A 246 -3.63 -1.57 12.71
C HIS A 246 -4.46 -2.81 13.04
N LEU A 247 -3.98 -3.97 12.56
CA LEU A 247 -4.62 -5.28 12.77
C LEU A 247 -4.74 -5.64 14.26
N SER A 248 -3.90 -5.06 15.11
CA SER A 248 -3.77 -5.41 16.52
C SER A 248 -4.68 -4.63 17.46
N THR A 249 -5.35 -3.57 16.99
CA THR A 249 -6.05 -2.61 17.88
C THR A 249 -7.53 -2.89 18.12
N LEU A 250 -8.14 -3.84 17.41
CA LEU A 250 -9.41 -4.43 17.83
C LEU A 250 -9.13 -5.74 18.57
N GLY A 251 -8.36 -5.61 19.66
CA GLY A 251 -8.60 -6.46 20.82
C GLY A 251 -10.01 -6.15 21.32
N LEU A 252 -11.01 -6.76 20.67
CA LEU A 252 -12.34 -6.91 21.24
C LEU A 252 -12.12 -7.40 22.66
N ALA A 253 -12.57 -6.59 23.61
CA ALA A 253 -12.44 -6.85 25.02
C ALA A 253 -12.72 -8.33 25.27
N ARG A 254 -11.73 -9.05 25.81
CA ARG A 254 -12.01 -10.24 26.60
C ARG A 254 -12.98 -9.76 27.68
N VAL A 255 -14.27 -9.92 27.43
CA VAL A 255 -15.27 -9.90 28.48
C VAL A 255 -14.86 -11.05 29.37
N ASN A 256 -14.22 -10.71 30.48
CA ASN A 256 -14.04 -11.58 31.62
C ASN A 256 -15.44 -12.04 32.05
N ASN A 257 -15.93 -13.11 31.44
CA ASN A 257 -16.84 -14.01 32.12
C ASN A 257 -15.97 -14.87 33.04
N GLN A 258 -15.55 -14.26 34.15
CA GLN A 258 -15.42 -15.00 35.39
C GLN A 258 -16.83 -15.51 35.72
N ALA A 259 -17.11 -16.75 35.36
CA ALA A 259 -18.17 -17.50 36.02
C ALA A 259 -17.65 -17.91 37.41
N PRO A 260 -18.50 -17.85 38.45
CA PRO A 260 -18.17 -18.39 39.76
C PRO A 260 -17.94 -19.91 39.73
#